data_AF-A0A5K1FM72-F1
#
_entry.id   AF-A0A5K1FM72-F1
#
_cell.length_a   1.000
_cell.length_b   1.000
_cell.length_c   1.000
_cell.angle_alpha   90.00
_cell.angle_beta   90.00
_cell.angle_gamma   90.00
#
_symmetry.space_group_name_H-M   'P 1'
#
loop_
_entity.id
_entity.type
_entity.pdbx_description
1 polymer ?
#
loop_
_entity_poly.entity_id
_entity_poly.type
_entity_poly.pdbx_seq_one_letter_code
_entity_poly.pdbx_strand_id
1 'polypeptide(L)' 'NFSDVFDEEHFVSSLISDVKIVKKLPKEMLAAPKILKHFRSWSGLEYYLYEISSLWKDYE' A
#
# COMPACT_ATOMS: atom_id res chain seq x y z
N ASN A 1 15.46 -14.07 -1.95
CA ASN A 1 14.73 -13.13 -2.84
C ASN A 1 13.51 -12.64 -2.09
N PHE A 2 13.00 -11.42 -2.30
CA PHE A 2 11.76 -10.97 -1.61
C PHE A 2 10.57 -11.87 -1.99
N SER A 3 10.60 -12.42 -3.20
CA SER A 3 9.66 -13.40 -3.72
C SER A 3 9.60 -14.73 -2.94
N ASP A 4 10.58 -15.04 -2.08
CA ASP A 4 10.54 -16.27 -1.26
C ASP A 4 9.65 -16.11 -0.01
N VAL A 5 9.31 -14.86 0.34
CA VAL A 5 8.53 -14.50 1.53
C VAL A 5 7.18 -13.87 1.15
N PHE A 6 7.04 -13.41 -0.11
CA PHE A 6 5.85 -12.72 -0.59
C PHE A 6 5.38 -13.26 -1.95
N ASP A 7 4.16 -13.79 -1.97
CA ASP A 7 3.50 -14.27 -3.19
C ASP A 7 2.75 -13.11 -3.87
N GLU A 8 3.42 -12.48 -4.83
CA GLU A 8 2.88 -11.36 -5.58
C GLU A 8 1.64 -11.74 -6.39
N GLU A 9 1.65 -12.92 -7.04
CA GLU A 9 0.53 -13.35 -7.88
C GLU A 9 -0.72 -13.60 -7.03
N HIS A 10 -0.56 -14.29 -5.90
CA HIS A 10 -1.65 -14.54 -4.98
C HIS A 10 -2.19 -13.22 -4.39
N PHE A 11 -1.31 -12.32 -3.96
CA PHE A 11 -1.69 -11.02 -3.43
C PHE A 11 -2.52 -10.20 -4.44
N VAL A 12 -2.05 -10.07 -5.68
CA VAL A 12 -2.78 -9.35 -6.73
C VAL A 12 -4.12 -10.03 -7.03
N SER A 13 -4.15 -11.36 -7.13
CA SER A 13 -5.39 -12.09 -7.40
C SER A 13 -6.44 -11.95 -6.29
N SER A 14 -6.00 -11.89 -5.02
CA SER A 14 -6.88 -11.70 -3.87
C SER A 14 -7.59 -10.35 -3.87
N LEU A 15 -6.99 -9.34 -4.54
CA LEU A 15 -7.50 -7.97 -4.59
C LEU A 15 -8.43 -7.70 -5.77
N ILE A 16 -8.60 -8.64 -6.71
CA ILE A 16 -9.36 -8.43 -7.95
C ILE A 16 -10.83 -8.08 -7.68
N SER A 17 -11.43 -8.62 -6.62
CA SER A 17 -12.83 -8.31 -6.26
C SER A 17 -12.99 -6.92 -5.64
N ASP A 18 -11.96 -6.45 -4.93
CA ASP A 18 -12.09 -5.33 -4.00
C ASP A 18 -11.56 -4.03 -4.60
N VAL A 19 -10.60 -4.10 -5.53
CA VAL A 19 -9.97 -2.93 -6.11
C VAL A 19 -9.69 -3.07 -7.61
N LYS A 20 -9.73 -1.94 -8.32
CA LYS A 20 -9.40 -1.90 -9.75
C LYS A 20 -7.88 -1.96 -9.96
N ILE A 21 -7.41 -3.08 -10.49
CA ILE A 21 -5.99 -3.30 -10.75
C ILE A 21 -5.56 -2.66 -12.08
N VAL A 22 -4.53 -1.81 -12.04
CA VAL A 22 -3.94 -1.16 -13.22
C VAL A 22 -2.46 -1.52 -13.32
N LYS A 23 -2.02 -2.03 -14.49
CA LYS A 23 -0.61 -2.44 -14.71
C LYS A 23 0.36 -1.27 -14.88
N LYS A 24 -0.17 -0.08 -15.18
CA LYS A 24 0.61 1.16 -15.37
C LYS A 24 -0.13 2.30 -14.72
N LEU A 25 0.64 3.23 -14.14
CA LEU A 25 0.08 4.43 -13.53
C LEU A 25 -0.65 5.26 -14.60
N PRO A 26 -1.95 5.56 -14.42
CA PRO A 26 -2.70 6.39 -15.37
C PRO A 26 -2.06 7.77 -15.55
N LYS A 27 -2.14 8.32 -16.76
CA LYS A 27 -1.53 9.62 -17.08
C LYS A 27 -2.12 10.76 -16.25
N GLU A 28 -3.41 10.68 -15.91
CA GLU A 28 -4.08 11.65 -15.03
C GLU A 28 -3.44 11.70 -13.63
N MET A 29 -2.91 10.57 -13.14
CA MET A 29 -2.27 10.47 -11.82
C MET A 29 -0.82 10.94 -11.82
N LEU A 30 -0.19 11.12 -12.99
CA LEU A 30 1.17 11.68 -13.08
C LEU A 30 1.21 13.15 -12.65
N ALA A 31 0.11 13.88 -12.88
CA ALA A 31 -0.03 15.29 -12.51
C ALA A 31 -0.57 15.47 -11.07
N ALA A 32 -1.04 14.39 -10.43
CA ALA A 32 -1.51 14.46 -9.05
C ALA A 32 -0.35 14.82 -8.10
N PRO A 33 -0.59 15.61 -7.05
CA PRO A 33 0.43 15.92 -6.07
C PRO A 33 0.94 14.62 -5.45
N LYS A 34 2.23 14.34 -5.65
CA LYS A 34 2.87 13.17 -5.07
C LYS A 34 2.80 13.30 -3.56
N ILE A 35 2.15 12.34 -2.90
CA ILE A 35 2.21 12.25 -1.45
C ILE A 35 3.67 11.95 -1.09
N LEU A 36 4.36 12.95 -0.54
CA LEU A 36 5.67 12.79 0.06
C LEU A 36 5.49 12.01 1.37
N LYS A 37 5.50 10.67 1.27
CA LYS A 37 5.63 9.84 2.46
C LYS A 37 7.10 9.84 2.84
N HIS A 38 7.43 10.56 3.89
CA HIS A 38 8.79 10.59 4.43
C HIS A 38 9.28 9.16 4.69
N PHE A 39 10.56 8.91 4.39
CA PHE A 39 11.18 7.62 4.70
C PHE A 39 11.09 7.40 6.21
N ARG A 40 10.38 6.33 6.59
CA ARG A 40 10.25 5.88 7.97
C ARG A 40 10.71 4.43 8.06
N SER A 41 11.21 4.02 9.22
CA SER A 41 11.44 2.60 9.48
C SER A 41 10.10 1.87 9.59
N TRP A 42 9.96 0.74 8.91
CA TRP A 42 8.75 -0.09 8.93
C TRP A 42 8.85 -1.20 9.98
N SER A 43 9.99 -1.34 10.65
CA SER A 43 10.22 -2.36 11.68
C SER A 43 9.98 -1.86 13.11
N GLY A 44 9.73 -0.56 13.30
CA GLY A 44 9.49 0.02 14.63
C GLY A 44 8.08 -0.29 15.14
N LEU A 45 7.91 -0.50 16.45
CA LEU A 45 6.60 -0.74 17.06
C LEU A 45 5.67 0.48 16.90
N GLU A 46 6.26 1.67 17.02
CA GLU A 46 5.60 2.96 16.82
C GLU A 46 5.00 3.06 15.42
N TYR A 47 5.56 2.34 14.44
CA TYR A 47 5.07 2.34 13.07
C TYR A 47 3.64 1.85 12.99
N TYR A 48 3.41 0.71 13.61
CA TYR A 48 2.13 0.01 13.60
C TYR A 48 1.14 0.65 14.57
N LEU A 49 1.61 1.03 15.76
CA LEU A 49 0.75 1.56 16.81
C LEU A 49 0.12 2.91 16.47
N TYR A 50 0.89 3.86 15.92
CA TYR A 50 0.39 5.23 15.76
C TYR A 50 -0.09 5.55 14.35
N GLU A 51 0.58 5.00 13.34
CA GLU A 51 0.25 5.32 11.94
C GLU A 51 -0.62 4.25 11.28
N ILE A 52 -0.30 2.96 11.41
CA ILE A 52 -1.16 1.95 10.80
C ILE A 52 -2.51 1.93 11.52
N SER A 53 -2.55 1.82 12.84
CA SER A 53 -3.82 1.72 13.57
C SER A 53 -4.78 2.89 13.33
N SER A 54 -4.27 4.11 13.09
CA SER A 54 -5.11 5.28 12.85
C SER A 54 -5.82 5.22 11.51
N LEU A 55 -5.19 4.65 10.47
CA LEU A 55 -5.82 4.46 9.15
C LEU A 55 -7.04 3.52 9.18
N TRP A 56 -7.14 2.67 10.20
CA TRP A 56 -8.24 1.71 10.34
C TRP A 56 -9.43 2.32 11.09
N LYS A 57 -9.23 3.45 11.78
CA LYS A 57 -10.32 4.19 12.43
C LYS A 57 -11.21 4.91 11.43
N ASP A 58 -10.69 5.19 10.24
CA ASP A 58 -11.42 5.87 9.16
C ASP A 58 -12.19 4.89 8.26
N TYR A 59 -12.17 3.60 8.58
CA TYR A 59 -12.87 2.54 7.84
C TYR A 59 -14.16 2.16 8.58
N GLU A 60 -15.20 2.98 8.40
CA GLU A 60 -16.60 2.68 8.76
C GLU A 60 -17.51 2.83 7.55
#